data_AF-A0A318NP22-F1
#
_entry.id   AF-A0A318NP22-F1
#
_cell.length_a   1.000
_cell.length_b   1.000
_cell.length_c   1.000
_cell.angle_alpha   90.00
_cell.angle_beta   90.00
_cell.angle_gamma   90.00
#
_symmetry.space_group_name_H-M   'P 1'
#
loop_
_entity.id
_entity.type
_entity.pdbx_description
1 polymer ?
#
loop_
_entity_poly.entity_id
_entity_poly.type
_entity_poly.pdbx_seq_one_letter_code
_entity_poly.pdbx_strand_id
1 'polypeptide(L)'
;MPFEAMSPYDFEALIAEVATMVDGHREARLYGRSGRADDGRDVIATDDGMTYFAYQCKRVAQFDGAALRRAVTAFEVRQPFVVTSFIVVVACIVDAKDIETDLIELRAARSGLDIQVRDGWDLSRSLREFPTVVETAFGPAIRRDFCNEEASSTAPSSGPMTATVAEGGISIQAGRDINGAMHFGQSSGR
;
A
#
# COMPACT_ATOMS: atom_id res chain seq x y z
N MET A 1 0.76 14.87 1.07
CA MET A 1 2.20 15.05 0.78
C MET A 1 2.36 16.22 -0.18
N PRO A 2 3.54 16.88 -0.27
CA PRO A 2 3.72 18.10 -1.08
C PRO A 2 3.96 17.79 -2.57
N PHE A 3 3.11 16.95 -3.18
CA PHE A 3 3.27 16.49 -4.57
C PHE A 3 3.32 17.61 -5.61
N GLU A 4 2.60 18.72 -5.38
CA GLU A 4 2.59 19.87 -6.28
C GLU A 4 3.95 20.58 -6.38
N ALA A 5 4.78 20.50 -5.33
CA ALA A 5 6.11 21.13 -5.29
C ALA A 5 7.20 20.34 -6.03
N MET A 6 6.92 19.09 -6.40
CA MET A 6 7.82 18.27 -7.22
C MET A 6 7.88 18.79 -8.66
N SER A 7 8.97 18.51 -9.39
CA SER A 7 8.91 18.66 -10.86
C SER A 7 7.99 17.57 -11.46
N PRO A 8 7.53 17.72 -12.72
CA PRO A 8 6.79 16.64 -13.39
C PRO A 8 7.56 15.32 -13.37
N TYR A 9 8.87 15.36 -13.70
CA TYR A 9 9.73 14.20 -13.75
C TYR A 9 9.91 13.51 -12.39
N ASP A 10 10.06 14.28 -11.31
CA ASP A 10 10.23 13.69 -9.96
C ASP A 10 8.92 13.05 -9.48
N PHE A 11 7.77 13.62 -9.85
CA PHE A 11 6.46 13.02 -9.57
C PHE A 11 6.26 11.73 -10.37
N GLU A 12 6.61 11.72 -11.67
CA GLU A 12 6.59 10.52 -12.51
C GLU A 12 7.54 9.42 -11.97
N ALA A 13 8.73 9.79 -11.51
CA ALA A 13 9.68 8.89 -10.86
C ALA A 13 9.14 8.29 -9.56
N LEU A 14 8.51 9.11 -8.71
CA LEU A 14 7.80 8.63 -7.52
C LEU A 14 6.68 7.65 -7.88
N ILE A 15 5.92 7.87 -8.96
CA ILE A 15 4.90 6.91 -9.38
C ILE A 15 5.51 5.59 -9.87
N ALA A 16 6.73 5.59 -10.43
CA ALA A 16 7.46 4.36 -10.76
C ALA A 16 7.98 3.60 -9.51
N GLU A 17 8.41 4.32 -8.47
CA GLU A 17 8.72 3.69 -7.16
C GLU A 17 7.45 3.17 -6.46
N VAL A 18 6.33 3.87 -6.56
CA VAL A 18 5.03 3.42 -6.03
C VAL A 18 4.55 2.17 -6.77
N ALA A 19 4.65 2.12 -8.10
CA ALA A 19 4.25 0.95 -8.88
C ALA A 19 5.03 -0.32 -8.51
N THR A 20 6.32 -0.22 -8.19
CA THR A 20 7.14 -1.38 -7.75
C THR A 20 7.01 -1.68 -6.26
N MET A 21 7.18 -0.68 -5.40
CA MET A 21 7.28 -0.88 -3.95
C MET A 21 5.91 -0.99 -3.25
N VAL A 22 4.90 -0.27 -3.74
CA VAL A 22 3.59 -0.11 -3.06
C VAL A 22 2.51 -0.95 -3.73
N ASP A 23 2.39 -0.89 -5.07
CA ASP A 23 1.48 -1.75 -5.84
C ASP A 23 2.06 -3.16 -6.06
N GLY A 24 3.37 -3.34 -5.84
CA GLY A 24 4.03 -4.64 -5.81
C GLY A 24 4.47 -5.20 -7.17
N HIS A 25 4.43 -4.41 -8.25
CA HIS A 25 4.78 -4.90 -9.58
C HIS A 25 6.27 -5.23 -9.71
N ARG A 26 6.59 -6.33 -10.42
CA ARG A 26 7.97 -6.79 -10.66
C ARG A 26 8.85 -5.71 -11.30
N GLU A 27 8.33 -5.05 -12.32
CA GLU A 27 9.01 -4.01 -13.08
C GLU A 27 8.09 -2.82 -13.31
N ALA A 28 8.58 -1.60 -13.06
CA ALA A 28 7.96 -0.37 -13.55
C ALA A 28 9.02 0.58 -14.12
N ARG A 29 8.62 1.40 -15.09
CA ARG A 29 9.54 2.29 -15.82
C ARG A 29 8.87 3.54 -16.40
N LEU A 30 9.67 4.61 -16.38
CA LEU A 30 9.79 5.64 -17.42
C LEU A 30 9.20 5.25 -18.79
N TYR A 31 8.07 5.78 -19.24
CA TYR A 31 7.56 5.50 -20.60
C TYR A 31 7.34 6.75 -21.48
N GLY A 32 6.94 7.87 -20.88
CA GLY A 32 6.80 9.15 -21.58
C GLY A 32 8.15 9.65 -22.14
N ARG A 33 8.14 10.32 -23.30
CA ARG A 33 9.32 11.01 -23.82
C ARG A 33 9.31 12.48 -23.42
N SER A 34 10.33 12.90 -22.67
CA SER A 34 10.58 14.30 -22.35
C SER A 34 10.58 15.16 -23.62
N GLY A 35 9.72 16.17 -23.68
CA GLY A 35 9.60 17.09 -24.83
C GLY A 35 8.45 16.78 -25.81
N ARG A 36 7.59 15.79 -25.56
CA ARG A 36 6.25 15.70 -26.17
C ARG A 36 5.17 15.86 -25.10
N ALA A 37 4.18 16.72 -25.34
CA ALA A 37 3.22 17.14 -24.32
C ALA A 37 2.09 16.13 -24.04
N ASP A 38 1.91 15.10 -24.89
CA ASP A 38 0.62 14.42 -25.03
C ASP A 38 0.66 12.88 -25.04
N ASP A 39 1.79 12.22 -24.73
CA ASP A 39 1.93 10.77 -24.95
C ASP A 39 1.12 9.87 -23.98
N GLY A 40 0.37 10.46 -23.05
CA GLY A 40 -0.80 9.82 -22.42
C GLY A 40 -0.50 8.84 -21.29
N ARG A 41 0.74 8.39 -21.15
CA ARG A 41 1.23 7.46 -20.12
C ARG A 41 2.65 7.84 -19.76
N ASP A 42 2.90 7.89 -18.47
CA ASP A 42 4.16 8.43 -17.97
C ASP A 42 4.97 7.30 -17.31
N VAL A 43 4.29 6.35 -16.65
CA VAL A 43 4.87 5.09 -16.15
C VAL A 43 4.13 3.88 -16.72
N ILE A 44 4.87 2.81 -17.04
CA ILE A 44 4.35 1.48 -17.39
C ILE A 44 4.95 0.44 -16.43
N ALA A 45 4.11 -0.45 -15.90
CA ALA A 45 4.52 -1.58 -15.06
C ALA A 45 4.03 -2.94 -15.62
N THR A 46 4.68 -4.03 -15.22
CA THR A 46 4.36 -5.41 -15.64
C THR A 46 4.96 -6.44 -14.68
N ASP A 47 4.32 -7.62 -14.60
CA ASP A 47 4.73 -8.74 -13.74
C ASP A 47 5.23 -9.97 -14.53
N ASP A 48 4.93 -10.02 -15.82
CA ASP A 48 5.16 -11.15 -16.74
C ASP A 48 5.78 -10.71 -18.10
N GLY A 49 5.90 -9.40 -18.36
CA GLY A 49 6.38 -8.84 -19.63
C GLY A 49 5.36 -8.83 -20.77
N MET A 50 4.13 -9.30 -20.53
CA MET A 50 3.06 -9.48 -21.52
C MET A 50 1.81 -8.65 -21.19
N THR A 51 1.48 -8.60 -19.90
CA THR A 51 0.35 -7.89 -19.31
C THR A 51 0.86 -6.60 -18.67
N TYR A 52 0.26 -5.47 -19.01
CA TYR A 52 0.75 -4.16 -18.58
C TYR A 52 -0.27 -3.37 -17.76
N PHE A 53 0.26 -2.64 -16.79
CA PHE A 53 -0.42 -1.64 -15.98
C PHE A 53 0.12 -0.27 -16.42
N ALA A 54 -0.76 0.68 -16.70
CA ALA A 54 -0.37 1.99 -17.21
C ALA A 54 -0.80 3.10 -16.28
N TYR A 55 0.16 3.93 -15.88
CA TYR A 55 -0.10 5.08 -15.02
C TYR A 55 0.02 6.38 -15.82
N GLN A 56 -0.95 7.26 -15.65
CA GLN A 56 -0.85 8.64 -16.11
C GLN A 56 -0.79 9.59 -14.91
N CYS A 57 0.28 10.37 -14.85
CA CYS A 57 0.55 11.35 -13.80
C CYS A 57 -0.13 12.68 -14.14
N LYS A 58 -0.77 13.29 -13.14
CA LYS A 58 -1.46 14.59 -13.24
C LYS A 58 -1.09 15.46 -12.04
N ARG A 59 0.07 16.11 -12.13
CA ARG A 59 0.52 17.14 -11.18
C ARG A 59 -0.21 18.46 -11.46
N VAL A 60 -1.48 18.50 -11.07
CA VAL A 60 -2.43 19.62 -11.25
C VAL A 60 -3.10 19.95 -9.91
N ALA A 61 -3.53 21.21 -9.74
CA ALA A 61 -4.20 21.67 -8.51
C ALA A 61 -5.71 21.34 -8.45
N GLN A 62 -6.31 20.95 -9.57
CA GLN A 62 -7.71 20.53 -9.69
C GLN A 62 -7.83 19.46 -10.78
N PHE A 63 -8.73 18.50 -10.57
CA PHE A 63 -9.01 17.41 -11.51
C PHE A 63 -10.49 17.02 -11.42
N ASP A 64 -11.15 16.89 -12.57
CA ASP A 64 -12.59 16.73 -12.71
C ASP A 64 -12.94 15.58 -13.69
N GLY A 65 -14.21 15.20 -13.77
CA GLY A 65 -14.71 14.18 -14.70
C GLY A 65 -14.36 14.49 -16.16
N ALA A 66 -14.30 15.77 -16.53
CA ALA A 66 -13.85 16.20 -17.85
C ALA A 66 -12.34 15.92 -18.07
N ALA A 67 -11.48 16.12 -17.07
CA ALA A 67 -10.07 15.72 -17.10
C ALA A 67 -9.90 14.21 -17.16
N LEU A 68 -10.72 13.46 -16.42
CA LEU A 68 -10.74 12.00 -16.45
C LEU A 68 -11.12 11.46 -17.83
N ARG A 69 -12.17 11.98 -18.47
CA ARG A 69 -12.52 11.62 -19.86
C ARG A 69 -11.39 11.96 -20.84
N ARG A 70 -10.78 13.14 -20.73
CA ARG A 70 -9.61 13.53 -21.55
C ARG A 70 -8.43 12.57 -21.37
N ALA A 71 -8.14 12.16 -20.14
CA ALA A 71 -7.08 11.20 -19.81
C ALA A 71 -7.32 9.84 -20.48
N VAL A 72 -8.51 9.25 -20.30
CA VAL A 72 -8.85 7.94 -20.88
C VAL A 72 -8.86 7.99 -22.41
N THR A 73 -9.46 9.01 -23.04
CA THR A 73 -9.45 9.13 -24.51
C THR A 73 -8.04 9.32 -25.07
N ALA A 74 -7.17 10.09 -24.42
CA ALA A 74 -5.77 10.23 -24.84
C ALA A 74 -4.99 8.91 -24.71
N PHE A 75 -5.28 8.13 -23.67
CA PHE A 75 -4.69 6.82 -23.43
C PHE A 75 -5.10 5.79 -24.51
N GLU A 76 -6.39 5.71 -24.88
CA GLU A 76 -6.92 4.76 -25.87
C GLU A 76 -6.28 4.90 -27.24
N VAL A 77 -6.06 6.13 -27.70
CA VAL A 77 -5.52 6.45 -29.04
C VAL A 77 -4.09 5.92 -29.25
N ARG A 78 -3.37 5.53 -28.19
CA ARG A 78 -1.93 5.19 -28.23
C ARG A 78 -1.59 3.87 -27.51
N GLN A 79 -2.33 2.78 -27.76
CA GLN A 79 -2.02 1.42 -27.25
C GLN A 79 -1.16 0.57 -28.23
N PRO A 80 0.18 0.50 -28.07
CA PRO A 80 1.04 -0.45 -28.80
C PRO A 80 1.17 -1.83 -28.12
N PHE A 81 0.56 -2.02 -26.96
CA PHE A 81 0.51 -3.27 -26.19
C PHE A 81 -0.78 -3.35 -25.36
N VAL A 82 -1.14 -4.56 -24.93
CA VAL A 82 -2.31 -4.83 -24.08
C VAL A 82 -2.09 -4.26 -22.69
N VAL A 83 -3.05 -3.47 -22.21
CA VAL A 83 -3.07 -2.91 -20.85
C VAL A 83 -4.36 -3.36 -20.17
N THR A 84 -4.26 -3.93 -18.98
CA THR A 84 -5.41 -4.41 -18.19
C THR A 84 -5.94 -3.40 -17.19
N SER A 85 -5.06 -2.54 -16.65
CA SER A 85 -5.44 -1.43 -15.76
C SER A 85 -4.81 -0.11 -16.20
N PHE A 86 -5.60 0.96 -16.19
CA PHE A 86 -5.17 2.33 -16.43
C PHE A 86 -5.46 3.20 -15.20
N ILE A 87 -4.40 3.65 -14.54
CA ILE A 87 -4.45 4.38 -13.27
C ILE A 87 -4.09 5.85 -13.52
N VAL A 88 -5.04 6.76 -13.34
CA VAL A 88 -4.75 8.21 -13.35
C VAL A 88 -4.36 8.64 -11.94
N VAL A 89 -3.08 8.96 -11.74
CA VAL A 89 -2.55 9.40 -10.44
C VAL A 89 -2.48 10.92 -10.40
N VAL A 90 -3.16 11.53 -9.44
CA VAL A 90 -3.36 12.98 -9.35
C VAL A 90 -2.67 13.54 -8.11
N ALA A 91 -2.02 14.70 -8.22
CA ALA A 91 -1.31 15.33 -7.10
C ALA A 91 -2.25 16.03 -6.09
N CYS A 92 -3.34 16.63 -6.57
CA CYS A 92 -4.37 17.20 -5.70
C CYS A 92 -5.29 16.12 -5.11
N ILE A 93 -6.04 16.47 -4.07
CA ILE A 93 -7.18 15.69 -3.58
C ILE A 93 -8.37 15.93 -4.53
N VAL A 94 -9.21 14.93 -4.75
CA VAL A 94 -10.38 15.00 -5.66
C VAL A 94 -11.67 14.70 -4.88
N ASP A 95 -12.72 15.54 -5.00
CA ASP A 95 -14.04 15.15 -4.48
C ASP A 95 -14.61 14.07 -5.39
N ALA A 96 -14.97 12.91 -4.82
CA ALA A 96 -15.57 11.81 -5.57
C ALA A 96 -16.79 12.27 -6.40
N LYS A 97 -17.56 13.26 -5.93
CA LYS A 97 -18.71 13.81 -6.67
C LYS A 97 -18.33 14.41 -8.03
N ASP A 98 -17.10 14.90 -8.18
CA ASP A 98 -16.62 15.53 -9.42
C ASP A 98 -16.15 14.50 -10.46
N ILE A 99 -16.03 13.21 -10.11
CA ILE A 99 -15.53 12.14 -11.00
C ILE A 99 -16.34 10.84 -11.04
N GLU A 100 -17.18 10.52 -10.03
CA GLU A 100 -17.77 9.18 -9.85
C GLU A 100 -18.64 8.76 -11.05
N THR A 101 -19.51 9.66 -11.54
CA THR A 101 -20.38 9.39 -12.70
C THR A 101 -19.55 9.08 -13.96
N ASP A 102 -18.55 9.92 -14.22
CA ASP A 102 -17.64 9.76 -15.36
C ASP A 102 -16.83 8.46 -15.26
N LEU A 103 -16.34 8.11 -14.06
CA LEU A 103 -15.59 6.89 -13.80
C LEU A 103 -16.46 5.63 -14.00
N ILE A 104 -17.72 5.65 -13.54
CA ILE A 104 -18.70 4.58 -13.78
C ILE A 104 -18.97 4.41 -15.28
N GLU A 105 -19.27 5.50 -16.00
CA GLU A 105 -19.52 5.45 -17.46
C GLU A 105 -18.29 4.96 -18.25
N LEU A 106 -17.11 5.45 -17.90
CA LEU A 106 -15.86 5.09 -18.59
C LEU A 106 -15.51 3.62 -18.42
N ARG A 107 -15.71 3.06 -17.20
CA ARG A 107 -15.58 1.62 -16.89
C ARG A 107 -16.64 0.79 -17.60
N ALA A 108 -17.91 1.19 -17.54
CA ALA A 108 -19.01 0.45 -18.16
C ALA A 108 -18.86 0.31 -19.68
N ALA A 109 -18.29 1.32 -20.35
CA ALA A 109 -17.97 1.27 -21.77
C ALA A 109 -16.74 0.41 -22.13
N ARG A 110 -15.95 -0.05 -21.14
CA ARG A 110 -14.61 -0.64 -21.33
C ARG A 110 -14.37 -1.85 -20.41
N SER A 111 -15.21 -2.87 -20.50
CA SER A 111 -15.15 -4.08 -19.65
C SER A 111 -13.83 -4.88 -19.69
N GLY A 112 -12.93 -4.60 -20.64
CA GLY A 112 -11.58 -5.18 -20.70
C GLY A 112 -10.47 -4.29 -20.10
N LEU A 113 -10.79 -3.14 -19.52
CA LEU A 113 -9.84 -2.19 -18.93
C LEU A 113 -10.35 -1.68 -17.58
N ASP A 114 -9.66 -2.04 -16.51
CA ASP A 114 -9.89 -1.45 -15.19
C ASP A 114 -9.35 -0.01 -15.16
N ILE A 115 -10.24 0.97 -15.07
CA ILE A 115 -9.86 2.39 -14.95
C ILE A 115 -9.89 2.77 -13.48
N GLN A 116 -8.81 3.37 -12.99
CA GLN A 116 -8.70 3.87 -11.62
C GLN A 116 -8.31 5.35 -11.62
N VAL A 117 -8.72 6.06 -10.56
CA VAL A 117 -8.14 7.34 -10.15
C VAL A 117 -7.52 7.11 -8.77
N ARG A 118 -6.32 7.65 -8.54
CA ARG A 118 -5.65 7.64 -7.24
C ARG A 118 -5.19 9.05 -6.95
N ASP A 119 -5.77 9.69 -5.93
CA ASP A 119 -5.56 11.11 -5.69
C ASP A 119 -4.42 11.39 -4.68
N GLY A 120 -4.21 12.67 -4.34
CA GLY A 120 -3.21 13.08 -3.36
C GLY A 120 -3.50 12.61 -1.92
N TRP A 121 -4.72 12.19 -1.60
CA TRP A 121 -5.06 11.57 -0.32
C TRP A 121 -4.75 10.07 -0.32
N ASP A 122 -5.17 9.34 -1.35
CA ASP A 122 -4.85 7.91 -1.52
C ASP A 122 -3.35 7.68 -1.60
N LEU A 123 -2.65 8.46 -2.43
CA LEU A 123 -1.19 8.36 -2.59
C LEU A 123 -0.46 8.70 -1.28
N SER A 124 -0.96 9.67 -0.51
CA SER A 124 -0.45 9.95 0.84
C SER A 124 -0.73 8.78 1.79
N ARG A 125 -1.92 8.18 1.74
CA ARG A 125 -2.29 7.05 2.61
C ARG A 125 -1.36 5.87 2.39
N SER A 126 -1.15 5.46 1.13
CA SER A 126 -0.29 4.32 0.82
C SER A 126 1.17 4.60 1.18
N LEU A 127 1.71 5.77 0.81
CA LEU A 127 3.12 6.11 1.08
C LEU A 127 3.50 6.13 2.57
N ARG A 128 2.53 6.29 3.49
CA ARG A 128 2.79 6.28 4.94
C ARG A 128 3.46 4.99 5.42
N GLU A 129 3.17 3.86 4.78
CA GLU A 129 3.69 2.53 5.12
C GLU A 129 5.06 2.23 4.46
N PHE A 130 5.57 3.14 3.62
CA PHE A 130 6.82 2.96 2.86
C PHE A 130 7.82 4.11 3.12
N PRO A 131 8.42 4.21 4.32
CA PRO A 131 9.27 5.33 4.70
C PRO A 131 10.47 5.54 3.77
N THR A 132 11.03 4.46 3.20
CA THR A 132 12.15 4.53 2.24
C THR A 132 11.80 5.33 0.99
N VAL A 133 10.64 5.05 0.36
CA VAL A 133 10.13 5.81 -0.79
C VAL A 133 9.90 7.28 -0.41
N VAL A 134 9.39 7.52 0.81
CA VAL A 134 9.17 8.89 1.31
C VAL A 134 10.48 9.66 1.49
N GLU A 135 11.56 9.05 1.99
CA GLU A 135 12.86 9.72 2.07
C GLU A 135 13.55 9.90 0.72
N THR A 136 13.44 8.94 -0.21
CA THR A 136 13.99 9.10 -1.56
C THR A 136 13.35 10.29 -2.28
N ALA A 137 12.01 10.43 -2.21
CA ALA A 137 11.28 11.47 -2.94
C ALA A 137 11.13 12.81 -2.20
N PHE A 138 11.20 12.84 -0.86
CA PHE A 138 10.92 14.03 -0.04
C PHE A 138 11.95 14.32 1.06
N GLY A 139 12.97 13.47 1.23
CA GLY A 139 14.04 13.63 2.21
C GLY A 139 13.67 13.18 3.65
N PRO A 140 14.69 13.01 4.51
CA PRO A 140 14.53 12.40 5.84
C PRO A 140 13.63 13.20 6.79
N ALA A 141 13.57 14.53 6.65
CA ALA A 141 12.72 15.38 7.47
C ALA A 141 11.23 15.11 7.24
N ILE A 142 10.80 15.05 5.97
CA ILE A 142 9.42 14.73 5.63
C ILE A 142 9.11 13.26 5.99
N ARG A 143 10.04 12.32 5.77
CA ARG A 143 9.87 10.92 6.20
C ARG A 143 9.55 10.80 7.70
N ARG A 144 10.38 11.38 8.58
CA ARG A 144 10.20 11.29 10.04
C ARG A 144 8.82 11.84 10.46
N ASP A 145 8.49 13.04 9.98
CA ASP A 145 7.30 13.78 10.38
C ASP A 145 6.01 13.17 9.77
N PHE A 146 6.11 12.50 8.62
CA PHE A 146 4.97 11.89 7.92
C PHE A 146 4.70 10.43 8.34
N CYS A 147 5.74 9.62 8.53
CA CYS A 147 5.64 8.20 8.86
C CYS A 147 5.53 7.91 10.38
N ASN A 148 5.45 8.95 11.22
CA ASN A 148 5.22 8.88 12.67
C ASN A 148 6.29 8.08 13.45
N GLU A 149 7.57 8.13 13.06
CA GLU A 149 8.60 7.24 13.63
C GLU A 149 8.77 7.32 15.15
N GLU A 150 8.57 8.51 15.74
CA GLU A 150 8.70 8.71 17.19
C GLU A 150 7.66 7.92 18.00
N ALA A 151 6.51 7.55 17.39
CA ALA A 151 5.51 6.71 18.04
C ALA A 151 5.89 5.21 18.02
N SER A 152 6.59 4.75 16.98
CA SER A 152 6.97 3.35 16.79
C SER A 152 8.13 2.89 17.67
N SER A 153 8.92 3.82 18.22
CA SER A 153 10.12 3.53 19.03
C SER A 153 9.84 3.22 20.51
N THR A 154 8.66 2.68 20.83
CA THR A 154 8.28 2.26 22.20
C THR A 154 8.18 0.74 22.32
N ALA A 155 9.25 0.03 21.96
CA ALA A 155 9.43 -1.35 22.42
C ALA A 155 9.75 -1.35 23.92
N PRO A 156 9.09 -2.19 24.75
CA PRO A 156 9.38 -2.24 26.18
C PRO A 156 10.80 -2.76 26.42
N SER A 157 11.65 -1.93 27.03
CA SER A 157 12.99 -2.35 27.46
C SER A 157 12.87 -3.37 28.59
N SER A 158 13.04 -4.65 28.28
CA SER A 158 13.23 -5.71 29.27
C SER A 158 14.53 -5.46 30.03
N GLY A 159 14.41 -4.83 31.20
CA GLY A 159 15.53 -4.61 32.11
C GLY A 159 16.21 -5.92 32.53
N PRO A 160 17.48 -5.86 33.00
CA PRO A 160 18.26 -7.05 33.30
C PRO A 160 17.58 -7.88 34.41
N MET A 161 17.21 -9.11 34.06
CA MET A 161 16.56 -10.05 34.97
C MET A 161 17.61 -10.70 35.89
N THR A 162 17.92 -10.05 37.02
CA THR A 162 18.91 -10.52 37.99
C THR A 162 18.48 -11.84 38.64
N ALA A 163 19.04 -12.95 38.15
CA ALA A 163 18.80 -14.29 38.67
C ALA A 163 19.63 -14.54 39.94
N THR A 164 19.06 -14.24 41.11
CA THR A 164 19.63 -14.69 42.40
C THR A 164 19.37 -16.19 42.58
N VAL A 165 20.43 -17.00 42.46
CA VAL A 165 20.37 -18.42 42.83
C VAL A 165 20.37 -18.54 44.35
N ALA A 166 19.30 -19.09 44.91
CA ALA A 166 19.23 -19.50 46.31
C ALA A 166 19.30 -21.03 46.40
N GLU A 167 20.38 -21.55 46.98
CA GLU A 167 20.50 -22.97 47.28
C GLU A 167 19.67 -23.34 48.52
N GLY A 168 18.98 -24.49 48.49
CA GLY A 168 18.47 -25.10 49.73
C GLY A 168 17.22 -25.97 49.61
N GLY A 169 17.38 -27.27 49.86
CA GLY A 169 16.37 -28.08 50.54
C GLY A 169 15.17 -28.57 49.73
N ILE A 170 15.31 -29.71 49.04
CA ILE A 170 14.17 -30.59 48.77
C ILE A 170 13.69 -31.15 50.12
N SER A 171 12.42 -30.99 50.46
CA SER A 171 11.81 -31.61 51.64
C SER A 171 10.56 -32.41 51.24
N ILE A 172 10.61 -33.73 51.45
CA ILE A 172 9.49 -34.65 51.25
C ILE A 172 8.79 -34.83 52.59
N GLN A 173 7.47 -34.65 52.64
CA GLN A 173 6.64 -35.16 53.74
C GLN A 173 5.51 -36.02 53.18
N ALA A 174 5.46 -37.28 53.62
CA ALA A 174 4.37 -38.21 53.37
C ALA A 174 3.46 -38.29 54.61
N GLY A 175 2.14 -38.20 54.41
CA GLY A 175 1.14 -38.21 55.48
C GLY A 175 -0.10 -39.02 55.13
N ARG A 176 -0.09 -40.30 55.50
CA ARG A 176 -1.28 -41.13 55.75
C ARG A 176 -1.96 -40.67 57.06
N ASP A 177 -3.22 -40.92 57.40
CA ASP A 177 -4.42 -41.57 56.80
C ASP A 177 -5.65 -41.03 57.62
N ILE A 178 -6.94 -41.42 57.54
CA ILE A 178 -7.72 -42.50 56.89
C ILE A 178 -9.19 -42.01 56.69
N ASN A 179 -10.00 -42.78 55.94
CA ASN A 179 -11.48 -42.81 55.91
C ASN A 179 -12.24 -41.61 55.27
N GLY A 180 -13.31 -41.83 54.49
CA GLY A 180 -13.83 -43.09 53.92
C GLY A 180 -15.34 -43.10 53.63
N ALA A 181 -15.75 -43.71 52.51
CA ALA A 181 -17.12 -44.18 52.24
C ALA A 181 -17.11 -45.17 51.06
N MET A 182 -17.86 -46.27 51.14
CA MET A 182 -18.03 -47.25 50.05
C MET A 182 -19.36 -47.05 49.32
N HIS A 183 -19.38 -47.33 48.01
CA HIS A 183 -20.56 -47.95 47.39
C HIS A 183 -20.17 -48.96 46.31
N PHE A 184 -20.93 -50.06 46.23
CA PHE A 184 -20.73 -51.18 45.30
C PHE A 184 -21.70 -51.06 44.12
N GLY A 185 -21.30 -51.55 42.93
CA GLY A 185 -22.18 -51.61 41.75
C GLY A 185 -21.56 -52.34 40.56
N GLN A 186 -21.99 -53.59 40.35
CA GLN A 186 -21.61 -54.55 39.29
C GLN A 186 -21.68 -53.96 37.85
N SER A 187 -20.82 -54.29 36.87
CA SER A 187 -20.23 -55.55 36.35
C SER A 187 -21.05 -56.22 35.22
N SER A 188 -20.33 -56.63 34.16
CA SER A 188 -20.80 -57.20 32.87
C SER A 188 -21.68 -56.28 32.01
N GLY A 189 -21.55 -56.23 30.67
CA GLY A 189 -20.63 -56.94 29.77
C GLY A 189 -21.34 -57.95 28.88
N ARG A 190 -21.59 -57.56 27.62
CA ARG A 190 -21.88 -58.39 26.45
C ARG A 190 -21.71 -57.57 25.18
#